data_AF-A0A165GJN4-F1
#
_entry.id   AF-A0A165GJN4-F1
#
_cell.length_a   1.000
_cell.length_b   1.000
_cell.length_c   1.000
_cell.angle_alpha   90.00
_cell.angle_beta   90.00
_cell.angle_gamma   90.00
#
_symmetry.space_group_name_H-M   'P 1'
#
loop_
_entity.id
_entity.type
_entity.pdbx_description
1 polymer ?
#
loop_
_entity_poly.entity_id
_entity_poly.type
_entity_poly.pdbx_seq_one_letter_code
_entity_poly.pdbx_strand_id
1 'polypeptide(L)'
;GVYSFRIQGALHHRYGAARPLGNDRPTYNQLYFLDPQAAKQERERRNPNLKGEILWELGQMLQENHAYARVYKHAFEVLKEQEEQNRGAGRPNEVVTVRMHVDPRKDPRRYNMPTVDEVAVIFPNE
;
A
#
# COMPACT_ATOMS: atom_id res chain seq x y z
N GLY A 1 -21.34 13.99 -37.63
CA GLY A 1 -21.61 13.13 -36.47
C GLY A 1 -20.48 13.25 -35.48
N VAL A 2 -20.78 13.37 -34.18
CA VAL A 2 -19.76 13.56 -33.13
C VAL A 2 -18.98 12.26 -32.96
N TYR A 3 -17.66 12.30 -33.16
CA TYR A 3 -16.78 11.14 -33.00
C TYR A 3 -16.72 10.72 -31.53
N SER A 4 -17.19 9.51 -31.21
CA SER A 4 -16.96 8.88 -29.91
C SER A 4 -15.71 7.99 -30.01
N PHE A 5 -14.67 8.32 -29.25
CA PHE A 5 -13.49 7.45 -29.13
C PHE A 5 -13.87 6.21 -28.33
N ARG A 6 -13.49 5.03 -28.82
CA ARG A 6 -13.67 3.75 -28.13
C ARG A 6 -12.30 3.22 -27.73
N ILE A 7 -12.03 3.18 -26.43
CA ILE A 7 -10.82 2.55 -25.89
C ILE A 7 -11.09 1.04 -25.85
N GLN A 8 -10.22 0.25 -26.50
CA GLN A 8 -10.25 -1.22 -26.44
C GLN A 8 -9.03 -1.70 -25.65
N GLY A 9 -9.28 -2.51 -24.62
CA GLY A 9 -8.26 -3.04 -23.72
C GLY A 9 -8.79 -3.17 -22.29
N ALA A 10 -8.16 -4.00 -21.47
CA ALA A 10 -8.40 -3.99 -20.04
C ALA A 10 -7.82 -2.70 -19.44
N LEU A 11 -8.55 -2.08 -18.50
CA LEU A 11 -8.02 -0.97 -17.73
C LEU A 11 -6.92 -1.53 -16.81
N HIS A 12 -5.67 -1.15 -17.07
CA HIS A 12 -4.56 -1.47 -16.20
C HIS A 12 -4.17 -0.23 -15.40
N HIS A 13 -4.20 -0.32 -14.07
CA HIS A 13 -3.66 0.73 -13.21
C HIS A 13 -2.13 0.66 -13.22
N ARG A 14 -1.49 1.71 -13.75
CA ARG A 14 -0.04 1.86 -13.63
C ARG A 14 0.27 2.45 -12.25
N TYR A 15 0.65 1.59 -11.31
CA TYR A 15 1.13 2.03 -10.00
C TYR A 15 2.51 2.69 -10.15
N GLY A 16 2.73 3.78 -9.42
CA GLY A 16 4.05 4.39 -9.29
C GLY A 16 5.01 3.46 -8.56
N ALA A 17 6.32 3.64 -8.76
CA ALA A 17 7.35 2.84 -8.11
C ALA A 17 7.14 2.80 -6.59
N ALA A 18 7.19 1.61 -5.98
CA ALA A 18 6.95 1.44 -4.55
C ALA A 18 8.07 2.07 -3.69
N ARG A 19 9.27 2.19 -4.23
CA ARG A 19 10.43 2.82 -3.60
C ARG A 19 10.91 4.03 -4.40
N PRO A 20 11.53 5.02 -3.75
CA PRO A 20 12.25 6.09 -4.46
C PRO A 20 13.34 5.52 -5.37
N LEU A 21 13.66 6.25 -6.44
CA LEU A 21 14.77 5.90 -7.32
C LEU A 21 16.07 6.49 -6.76
N GLY A 22 17.10 5.66 -6.57
CA GLY A 22 18.38 6.10 -6.04
C GLY A 22 18.25 6.75 -4.66
N ASN A 23 18.74 7.98 -4.53
CA ASN A 23 18.71 8.76 -3.28
C ASN A 23 17.55 9.76 -3.21
N ASP A 24 16.55 9.62 -4.09
CA ASP A 24 15.38 10.48 -4.05
C ASP A 24 14.57 10.27 -2.78
N ARG A 25 13.87 11.32 -2.37
CA ARG A 25 12.92 11.24 -1.26
C ARG A 25 11.62 10.56 -1.70
N PRO A 26 10.96 9.82 -0.80
CA PRO A 26 9.69 9.19 -1.11
C PRO A 26 8.58 10.21 -1.40
N THR A 27 7.74 9.87 -2.36
CA THR A 27 6.70 10.72 -2.94
C THR A 27 5.39 9.95 -3.09
N TYR A 28 4.26 10.63 -2.94
CA TYR A 28 2.92 10.07 -3.22
C TYR A 28 2.68 8.70 -2.57
N ASN A 29 2.47 7.66 -3.37
CA ASN A 29 2.19 6.30 -2.91
C ASN A 29 3.37 5.68 -2.12
N GLN A 30 4.61 6.13 -2.38
CA GLN A 30 5.81 5.64 -1.71
C GLN A 30 5.76 5.89 -0.20
N LEU A 31 5.04 6.93 0.23
CA LEU A 31 4.87 7.29 1.63
C LEU A 31 4.08 6.24 2.42
N TYR A 32 3.30 5.39 1.75
CA TYR A 32 2.59 4.29 2.40
C TYR A 32 3.45 3.04 2.62
N PHE A 33 4.72 3.06 2.21
CA PHE A 33 5.68 1.99 2.52
C PHE A 33 6.64 2.38 3.64
N LEU A 34 6.55 3.60 4.15
CA LEU A 34 7.32 4.07 5.29
C LEU A 34 6.59 3.77 6.59
N ASP A 35 7.33 3.77 7.69
CA ASP A 35 6.74 3.90 9.02
C ASP A 35 5.79 5.12 9.07
N PRO A 36 4.61 5.04 9.73
CA PRO A 36 3.65 6.14 9.78
C PRO A 36 4.24 7.48 10.24
N GLN A 37 5.17 7.49 11.20
CA GLN A 37 5.81 8.72 11.69
C GLN A 37 6.78 9.27 10.65
N ALA A 38 7.59 8.42 10.01
CA ALA A 38 8.47 8.84 8.91
C ALA A 38 7.67 9.38 7.73
N ALA A 39 6.54 8.75 7.40
CA ALA A 39 5.63 9.18 6.37
C ALA A 39 4.97 10.52 6.69
N LYS A 40 4.67 10.80 7.97
CA LYS A 40 4.17 12.10 8.43
C LYS A 40 5.22 13.19 8.26
N GLN A 41 6.45 12.96 8.74
CA GLN A 41 7.54 13.92 8.64
C GLN A 41 7.86 14.29 7.19
N GLU A 42 7.86 13.31 6.29
CA GLU A 42 8.10 13.59 4.87
C GLU A 42 6.92 14.37 4.24
N ARG A 43 5.67 14.13 4.66
CA ARG A 43 4.52 14.96 4.24
C ARG A 43 4.65 16.40 4.69
N GLU A 44 5.01 16.64 5.94
CA GLU A 44 5.22 18.00 6.48
C GLU A 44 6.36 18.71 5.75
N ARG A 45 7.49 18.03 5.60
CA ARG A 45 8.66 18.57 4.91
C ARG A 45 8.35 18.98 3.46
N ARG A 46 7.57 18.16 2.74
CA ARG A 46 7.21 18.44 1.34
C ARG A 46 6.20 19.57 1.20
N ASN A 47 5.52 19.93 2.27
CA ASN A 47 4.49 20.97 2.29
C ASN A 47 4.86 22.05 3.31
N PRO A 48 6.00 22.76 3.14
CA PRO A 48 6.53 23.68 4.15
C PRO A 48 5.60 24.88 4.41
N ASN A 49 4.71 25.17 3.48
CA ASN A 49 3.74 26.26 3.57
C ASN A 49 2.42 25.83 4.23
N LEU A 50 2.25 24.53 4.53
CA LEU A 50 1.05 24.00 5.19
C LEU A 50 1.36 23.75 6.66
N LYS A 51 0.37 24.02 7.52
CA LYS A 51 0.46 23.64 8.94
C LYS A 51 0.39 22.12 9.05
N GLY A 52 1.31 21.52 9.82
CA GLY A 52 1.33 20.07 10.05
C GLY A 52 0.02 19.52 10.61
N GLU A 53 -0.66 20.31 11.44
CA GLU A 53 -2.00 20.01 11.97
C GLU A 53 -3.04 19.80 10.87
N ILE A 54 -3.07 20.66 9.84
CA ILE A 54 -4.00 20.54 8.72
C ILE A 54 -3.70 19.28 7.90
N LEU A 55 -2.42 18.99 7.66
CA LEU A 55 -2.00 17.77 6.96
C LEU A 55 -2.43 16.51 7.72
N TRP A 56 -2.36 16.55 9.04
CA TRP A 56 -2.79 15.47 9.91
C TRP A 56 -4.30 15.27 9.87
N GLU A 57 -5.08 16.33 10.05
CA GLU A 57 -6.56 16.29 10.00
C GLU A 57 -7.06 15.76 8.65
N LEU A 58 -6.47 16.22 7.54
CA LEU A 58 -6.79 15.71 6.21
C LEU A 58 -6.43 14.21 6.07
N GLY A 59 -5.31 13.79 6.64
CA GLY A 59 -4.90 12.39 6.68
C GLY A 59 -5.91 11.51 7.41
N GLN A 60 -6.34 11.93 8.60
CA GLN A 60 -7.36 11.22 9.38
C GLN A 60 -8.71 11.20 8.65
N MET A 61 -9.16 12.34 8.13
CA MET A 61 -10.40 12.45 7.35
C MET A 61 -10.39 11.46 6.17
N LEU A 62 -9.26 11.35 5.45
CA LEU A 62 -9.12 10.39 4.36
C LEU A 62 -9.18 8.94 4.87
N GLN A 63 -8.50 8.61 5.96
CA GLN A 63 -8.55 7.25 6.53
C GLN A 63 -9.97 6.84 6.95
N GLU A 64 -10.74 7.77 7.49
CA GLU A 64 -12.10 7.52 7.97
C GLU A 64 -13.12 7.43 6.82
N ASN A 65 -13.00 8.29 5.81
CA ASN A 65 -14.06 8.48 4.81
C ASN A 65 -13.74 7.90 3.43
N HIS A 66 -12.46 7.68 3.11
CA HIS A 66 -12.06 7.28 1.76
C HIS A 66 -11.87 5.77 1.65
N ALA A 67 -12.66 5.12 0.79
CA ALA A 67 -12.66 3.66 0.61
C ALA A 67 -11.26 3.08 0.34
N TYR A 68 -10.45 3.76 -0.47
CA TYR A 68 -9.10 3.28 -0.81
C TYR A 68 -8.06 3.59 0.26
N ALA A 69 -8.28 4.56 1.15
CA ALA A 69 -7.29 4.88 2.18
C ALA A 69 -7.13 3.73 3.18
N ARG A 70 -8.22 3.00 3.45
CA ARG A 70 -8.23 1.81 4.32
C ARG A 70 -7.39 0.66 3.75
N VAL A 71 -7.23 0.60 2.43
CA VAL A 71 -6.44 -0.43 1.73
C VAL A 71 -4.94 -0.25 1.97
N TYR A 72 -4.49 0.98 2.24
CA TYR A 72 -3.09 1.28 2.56
C TYR A 72 -2.75 1.12 4.04
N LYS A 73 -3.63 0.50 4.83
CA LYS A 73 -3.32 0.12 6.21
C LYS A 73 -2.31 -1.01 6.21
N HIS A 74 -1.24 -0.89 7.00
CA HIS A 74 -0.19 -1.90 7.00
C HIS A 74 -0.73 -3.22 7.56
N ALA A 75 -0.31 -4.34 6.96
CA ALA A 75 -0.67 -5.68 7.45
C ALA A 75 -0.32 -5.84 8.94
N PHE A 76 0.77 -5.22 9.40
CA PHE A 76 1.14 -5.17 10.81
C PHE A 76 0.04 -4.53 11.68
N GLU A 77 -0.52 -3.39 11.27
CA GLU A 77 -1.58 -2.70 12.03
C GLU A 77 -2.86 -3.55 12.05
N VAL A 78 -3.19 -4.19 10.91
CA VAL A 78 -4.35 -5.08 10.81
C VAL A 78 -4.20 -6.29 11.74
N LEU A 79 -3.04 -6.95 11.73
CA LEU A 79 -2.77 -8.12 12.56
C LEU A 79 -2.76 -7.74 14.05
N LYS A 80 -2.19 -6.59 14.41
CA LYS A 80 -2.16 -6.09 15.79
C LYS A 80 -3.58 -5.83 16.32
N GLU A 81 -4.42 -5.16 15.56
CA GLU A 81 -5.81 -4.91 15.95
C GLU A 81 -6.61 -6.20 16.11
N GLN A 82 -6.41 -7.17 15.21
CA GLN A 82 -7.03 -8.48 15.31
C GLN A 82 -6.56 -9.21 16.58
N GLU A 83 -5.27 -9.16 16.90
CA GLU A 83 -4.72 -9.75 18.13
C GLU A 83 -5.32 -9.12 19.40
N GLU A 84 -5.45 -7.79 19.45
CA GLU A 84 -6.06 -7.08 20.58
C GLU A 84 -7.55 -7.47 20.74
N GLN A 85 -8.30 -7.55 19.64
CA GLN A 85 -9.70 -7.98 19.65
C GLN A 85 -9.85 -9.43 20.11
N ASN A 86 -9.00 -10.33 19.61
CA ASN A 86 -9.00 -11.74 20.00
C ASN A 86 -8.67 -11.92 21.47
N ARG A 87 -7.67 -11.18 21.99
CA ARG A 87 -7.33 -11.17 23.42
C ARG A 87 -8.52 -10.72 24.27
N GLY A 88 -9.21 -9.64 23.87
CA GLY A 88 -10.40 -9.15 24.57
C GLY A 88 -11.58 -10.13 24.54
N ALA A 89 -11.69 -10.94 23.48
CA ALA A 89 -12.74 -11.94 23.31
C ALA A 89 -12.37 -13.36 23.78
N GLY A 90 -11.15 -13.56 24.31
CA GLY A 90 -10.64 -14.88 24.72
C GLY A 90 -10.46 -15.87 23.55
N ARG A 91 -10.26 -15.37 22.32
CA ARG A 91 -10.08 -16.17 21.11
C ARG A 91 -8.59 -16.35 20.80
N PRO A 92 -8.19 -17.48 20.18
CA PRO A 92 -6.83 -17.65 19.72
C PRO A 92 -6.52 -16.73 18.53
N ASN A 93 -5.26 -16.32 18.41
CA ASN A 93 -4.79 -15.60 17.22
C ASN A 93 -4.55 -16.56 16.07
N GLU A 94 -4.89 -16.14 14.85
CA GLU A 94 -4.55 -16.87 13.63
C GLU A 94 -3.13 -16.54 13.20
N VAL A 95 -2.35 -17.57 12.87
CA VAL A 95 -1.01 -17.41 12.32
C VAL A 95 -1.11 -17.42 10.80
N VAL A 96 -0.95 -16.26 10.19
CA VAL A 96 -0.90 -16.13 8.72
C VAL A 96 0.55 -16.23 8.27
N THR A 97 0.84 -17.20 7.39
CA THR A 97 2.16 -17.34 6.76
C THR A 97 2.09 -16.99 5.28
N VAL A 98 2.88 -16.01 4.86
CA VAL A 98 3.07 -15.66 3.45
C VAL A 98 4.35 -16.30 2.95
N ARG A 99 4.26 -17.07 1.87
CA ARG A 99 5.42 -17.70 1.22
C ARG A 99 5.38 -17.47 -0.29
N MET A 100 6.53 -17.24 -0.88
CA MET A 100 6.68 -17.27 -2.33
C MET A 100 6.64 -18.73 -2.80
N HIS A 101 5.89 -19.00 -3.87
CA HIS A 101 5.77 -20.33 -4.44
C HIS A 101 6.07 -20.27 -5.93
N VAL A 102 7.11 -20.99 -6.35
CA VAL A 102 7.52 -21.10 -7.76
C VAL A 102 7.28 -22.51 -8.25
N ASP A 103 6.56 -22.62 -9.35
CA ASP A 103 6.29 -23.88 -10.04
C ASP A 103 7.14 -23.93 -11.32
N PRO A 104 8.16 -24.81 -11.39
CA PRO A 104 9.03 -24.93 -12.56
C PRO A 104 8.32 -25.33 -13.85
N ARG A 105 7.07 -25.81 -13.76
CA ARG A 105 6.25 -26.22 -14.92
C ARG A 105 5.48 -25.05 -15.53
N LYS A 106 5.43 -23.90 -14.86
CA LYS A 106 4.75 -22.69 -15.36
C LYS A 106 5.71 -21.84 -16.19
N ASP A 107 5.12 -20.93 -16.97
CA ASP A 107 5.89 -20.02 -17.84
C ASP A 107 6.92 -19.22 -17.01
N PRO A 108 8.23 -19.41 -17.27
CA PRO A 108 9.32 -18.73 -16.56
C PRO A 108 9.44 -17.25 -16.93
N ARG A 109 8.50 -16.67 -17.68
CA ARG A 109 8.39 -15.22 -17.87
C ARG A 109 7.36 -14.56 -16.94
N ARG A 110 6.59 -15.35 -16.18
CA ARG A 110 5.42 -14.84 -15.47
C ARG A 110 5.38 -15.18 -13.97
N TYR A 111 6.11 -16.20 -13.52
CA TYR A 111 6.08 -16.69 -12.14
C TYR A 111 7.48 -16.95 -11.58
N ASN A 112 8.33 -15.94 -11.65
CA ASN A 112 9.72 -16.05 -11.21
C ASN A 112 9.88 -15.69 -9.73
N MET A 113 10.90 -16.27 -9.10
CA MET A 113 11.38 -15.71 -7.85
C MET A 113 11.92 -14.29 -8.09
N PRO A 114 11.77 -13.38 -7.11
CA PRO A 114 12.57 -12.17 -7.05
C PRO A 114 14.05 -12.52 -7.21
N THR A 115 14.74 -11.76 -8.05
CA THR A 115 16.22 -11.83 -8.15
C THR A 115 16.89 -10.65 -7.46
N VAL A 116 16.09 -9.69 -6.98
CA VAL A 116 16.51 -8.45 -6.33
C VAL A 116 15.58 -8.15 -5.15
N ASP A 117 16.01 -7.27 -4.25
CA ASP A 117 15.19 -6.80 -3.14
C ASP A 117 14.03 -5.93 -3.64
N GLU A 118 12.82 -6.47 -3.62
CA GLU A 118 11.60 -5.80 -4.05
C GLU A 118 10.55 -5.69 -2.95
N VAL A 119 9.54 -4.86 -3.18
CA VAL A 119 8.38 -4.68 -2.28
C VAL A 119 7.17 -5.22 -3.01
N ALA A 120 6.45 -6.13 -2.37
CA ALA A 120 5.15 -6.62 -2.84
C ALA A 120 4.03 -6.08 -1.96
N VAL A 121 2.87 -5.86 -2.56
CA VAL A 121 1.64 -5.44 -1.86
C VAL A 121 0.56 -6.48 -2.12
N ILE A 122 -0.15 -6.84 -1.05
CA ILE A 122 -1.32 -7.72 -1.14
C ILE A 122 -2.55 -6.83 -1.01
N PHE A 123 -3.34 -6.75 -2.08
CA PHE A 123 -4.61 -6.06 -2.09
C PHE A 123 -5.74 -7.07 -1.81
N PRO A 124 -6.56 -6.87 -0.77
CA PRO A 124 -7.73 -7.71 -0.55
C PRO A 124 -8.78 -7.45 -1.65
N ASN A 125 -9.24 -8.53 -2.32
CA ASN A 125 -10.32 -8.57 -3.32
C ASN A 125 -10.01 -8.14 -4.77
N GLU A 126 -8.81 -8.39 -5.29
CA GLU A 126 -8.57 -8.49 -6.75
C GLU A 126 -8.41 -9.95 -7.20
#